data_AF-Q7NJX2-F1
#
_entry.id   AF-Q7NJX2-F1
#
_cell.length_a   1.000
_cell.length_b   1.000
_cell.length_c   1.000
_cell.angle_alpha   90.00
_cell.angle_beta   90.00
_cell.angle_gamma   90.00
#
_symmetry.space_group_name_H-M   'P 1'
#
loop_
_entity.id
_entity.type
_entity.pdbx_description
1 polymer ?
#
loop_
_entity_poly.entity_id
_entity_poly.type
_entity_poly.pdbx_seq_one_letter_code
_entity_poly.pdbx_strand_id
1 'polypeptide(L)'
;MDTLTIDKFGRILIPKKVRDQLGLSASDKLDLEIRDGVILLAPIQQEQKVYYKGGVLVVDSEPIGDLRTVIQELREERIRKLGGR
;
A
#
# COMPACT_ATOMS: atom_id res chain seq x y z
N MET A 1 -0.55 -23.22 -11.81
CA MET A 1 0.90 -23.33 -11.69
C MET A 1 1.42 -22.70 -12.95
N ASP A 2 1.92 -21.47 -12.84
CA ASP A 2 2.17 -20.62 -13.99
C ASP A 2 3.66 -20.64 -14.29
N THR A 3 4.01 -20.94 -15.54
CA THR A 3 5.41 -20.89 -16.00
C THR A 3 5.75 -19.46 -16.37
N LEU A 4 6.83 -18.92 -15.80
CA LEU A 4 7.36 -17.60 -16.13
C LEU A 4 8.70 -17.76 -16.88
N THR A 5 8.94 -16.86 -17.82
CA THR A 5 10.20 -16.80 -18.58
C THR A 5 11.01 -15.59 -18.13
N ILE A 6 12.33 -15.74 -18.09
CA ILE A 6 13.26 -14.64 -17.85
C ILE A 6 13.44 -13.86 -19.16
N ASP A 7 13.30 -12.54 -19.11
CA ASP A 7 13.51 -11.68 -20.27
C ASP A 7 15.00 -11.54 -20.63
N LYS A 8 15.29 -10.85 -21.74
CA LYS A 8 16.66 -10.59 -22.20
C LYS A 8 17.53 -9.77 -21.22
N PHE A 9 16.93 -9.18 -20.20
CA PHE A 9 17.59 -8.39 -19.17
C PHE A 9 17.74 -9.13 -17.85
N GLY A 10 17.35 -10.42 -17.79
CA GLY A 10 17.46 -11.21 -16.58
C GLY A 10 16.32 -11.01 -15.58
N ARG A 11 15.17 -10.46 -16.00
CA ARG A 11 14.03 -10.16 -15.13
C ARG A 11 12.88 -11.12 -15.35
N ILE A 12 12.06 -11.33 -14.33
CA ILE A 12 10.77 -12.03 -14.45
C ILE A 12 9.63 -11.02 -14.44
N LEU A 13 8.62 -11.25 -15.28
CA LEU A 13 7.40 -10.45 -15.26
C LEU A 13 6.41 -11.08 -14.28
N ILE A 14 6.06 -10.35 -13.22
CA ILE A 14 5.02 -10.78 -12.28
C ILE A 14 3.65 -10.51 -12.93
N PRO A 15 2.83 -11.56 -13.19
CA PRO A 15 1.52 -11.39 -13.82
C PRO A 15 0.62 -10.47 -13.00
N LYS A 16 -0.26 -9.71 -13.67
CA LYS A 16 -1.21 -8.79 -13.02
C LYS A 16 -1.98 -9.47 -11.87
N LYS A 17 -2.47 -10.70 -12.09
CA LYS A 17 -3.20 -11.47 -11.07
C LYS A 17 -2.42 -11.66 -9.77
N VAL A 18 -1.12 -11.96 -9.87
CA VAL A 18 -0.24 -12.14 -8.71
C VAL A 18 0.04 -10.80 -8.03
N ARG A 19 0.27 -9.73 -8.82
CA ARG A 19 0.43 -8.37 -8.27
C ARG A 19 -0.80 -7.93 -7.49
N ASP A 20 -1.99 -8.08 -8.06
CA ASP A 20 -3.24 -7.66 -7.43
C ASP A 20 -3.52 -8.45 -6.14
N GLN A 21 -3.20 -9.76 -6.11
CA GLN A 21 -3.33 -10.60 -4.91
C GLN A 21 -2.36 -10.22 -3.79
N LEU A 22 -1.14 -9.81 -4.14
CA LEU A 22 -0.10 -9.40 -3.18
C LEU A 22 -0.09 -7.89 -2.90
N GLY A 23 -0.99 -7.12 -3.52
CA GLY A 23 -1.06 -5.67 -3.37
C GLY A 23 0.15 -4.92 -3.95
N LEU A 24 0.88 -5.51 -4.90
CA LEU A 24 2.14 -4.97 -5.40
C LEU A 24 1.96 -3.81 -6.39
N SER A 25 2.65 -2.71 -6.11
CA SER A 25 2.77 -1.51 -6.95
C SER A 25 4.18 -1.37 -7.54
N ALA A 26 4.32 -0.54 -8.58
CA ALA A 26 5.59 -0.38 -9.32
C ALA A 26 6.76 0.19 -8.50
N SER A 27 6.47 0.75 -7.32
CA SER A 27 7.43 1.32 -6.36
C SER A 27 7.78 0.36 -5.21
N ASP A 28 7.10 -0.78 -5.13
CA ASP A 28 7.25 -1.66 -3.98
C ASP A 28 8.58 -2.38 -4.04
N LYS A 29 9.21 -2.47 -2.87
CA LYS A 29 10.44 -3.25 -2.71
C LYS A 29 10.06 -4.65 -2.25
N LEU A 30 10.80 -5.63 -2.76
CA LEU A 30 10.68 -7.02 -2.35
C LEU A 30 11.98 -7.44 -1.69
N ASP A 31 11.88 -8.15 -0.58
CA ASP A 31 12.98 -8.95 -0.07
C ASP A 31 13.11 -10.22 -0.91
N LEU A 32 14.36 -10.59 -1.21
CA LEU A 32 14.70 -11.79 -1.96
C LEU A 32 15.51 -12.72 -1.08
N GLU A 33 15.05 -13.96 -0.97
CA GLU A 33 15.77 -15.02 -0.31
C GLU A 33 15.85 -16.26 -1.21
N ILE A 34 16.95 -17.01 -1.10
CA ILE A 34 17.13 -18.29 -1.78
C ILE A 34 17.15 -19.39 -0.72
N ARG A 35 16.21 -20.32 -0.78
CA ARG A 35 16.13 -21.50 0.10
C ARG A 35 15.90 -22.75 -0.72
N ASP A 36 16.74 -23.76 -0.56
CA ASP A 36 16.60 -25.07 -1.21
C ASP A 36 16.43 -25.00 -2.74
N GLY A 37 17.11 -24.04 -3.38
CA GLY A 37 16.99 -23.80 -4.83
C GLY A 37 15.72 -23.07 -5.27
N VAL A 38 14.89 -22.61 -4.32
CA VAL A 38 13.69 -21.80 -4.55
C VAL A 38 13.98 -20.34 -4.27
N ILE A 39 13.50 -19.45 -5.14
CA ILE A 39 13.49 -18.01 -4.91
C ILE A 39 12.20 -17.65 -4.16
N LEU A 40 12.35 -17.11 -2.95
CA LEU A 40 11.26 -16.54 -2.17
C LEU A 40 11.32 -15.02 -2.33
N LEU A 41 10.19 -14.42 -2.72
CA LEU A 41 10.00 -12.98 -2.82
C LEU A 41 8.92 -12.57 -1.84
N ALA A 42 9.23 -11.63 -0.95
CA ALA A 42 8.29 -11.09 0.02
C ALA A 42 8.21 -9.57 -0.12
N PRO A 43 7.01 -8.95 -0.14
CA PRO A 43 6.89 -7.50 -0.08
C PRO A 43 7.54 -6.97 1.20
N ILE A 44 8.39 -5.95 1.08
CA ILE A 44 8.85 -5.21 2.24
C ILE A 44 7.65 -4.39 2.71
N GLN A 45 6.92 -4.90 3.70
CA GLN A 45 5.90 -4.11 4.36
C GLN A 45 6.61 -2.90 4.99
N GLN A 46 6.30 -1.70 4.51
CA GLN A 46 6.49 -0.53 5.35
C GLN A 46 5.60 -0.78 6.56
N GLU A 47 6.20 -1.00 7.72
CA GLU A 47 5.45 -1.12 8.97
C GLU A 47 4.45 0.05 9.02
N GLN A 48 3.16 -0.26 8.99
CA GLN A 48 2.13 0.73 9.25
C GLN A 48 2.44 1.29 10.64
N LYS A 49 2.89 2.54 10.71
CA LYS A 49 3.33 3.09 11.99
C LYS A 49 2.09 3.38 12.80
N VAL A 50 1.84 2.52 13.78
CA VAL A 50 0.82 2.73 14.79
C VAL A 50 1.48 3.41 15.99
N TYR A 51 1.03 4.62 16.34
CA TYR A 51 1.59 5.36 17.47
C TYR A 51 0.56 6.26 18.14
N TYR A 52 0.79 6.62 19.40
CA TYR A 52 -0.04 7.59 20.11
C TYR A 52 0.38 9.03 19.79
N LYS A 53 -0.59 9.88 19.47
CA LYS A 53 -0.41 11.34 19.34
C LYS A 53 -1.51 12.05 20.12
N GLY A 54 -1.12 12.75 21.20
CA GLY A 54 -2.06 13.50 22.04
C GLY A 54 -3.17 12.64 22.65
N GLY A 55 -2.86 11.39 23.05
CA GLY A 55 -3.83 10.46 23.62
C GLY A 55 -4.68 9.69 22.60
N VAL A 56 -4.52 9.96 21.31
CA VAL A 56 -5.22 9.25 20.22
C VAL A 56 -4.26 8.24 19.58
N LEU A 57 -4.74 7.02 19.33
CA LEU A 57 -4.02 6.02 18.55
C LEU A 57 -4.12 6.36 17.05
N VAL A 58 -2.98 6.57 16.41
CA VAL A 58 -2.85 6.95 15.00
C VAL A 58 -2.29 5.79 14.20
N VAL A 59 -2.87 5.53 13.02
CA VAL A 59 -2.31 4.64 12.00
C VAL A 59 -1.78 5.49 10.86
N ASP A 60 -0.47 5.41 10.61
CA ASP A 60 0.19 6.07 9.48
C ASP A 60 0.22 5.12 8.29
N SER A 61 -0.67 5.36 7.33
CA SER A 61 -0.82 4.57 6.12
C SER A 61 -1.11 5.47 4.93
N GLU A 62 -0.93 4.92 3.72
CA GLU A 62 -1.41 5.62 2.54
C GLU A 62 -2.92 5.86 2.60
N PRO A 63 -3.42 7.01 2.11
CA PRO A 63 -4.84 7.31 2.09
C PRO A 63 -5.65 6.36 1.21
N ILE A 64 -6.80 5.92 1.71
CA ILE A 64 -7.78 5.20 0.91
C ILE A 64 -8.73 6.24 0.28
N GLY A 65 -8.53 6.54 -1.02
CA GLY A 65 -9.38 7.43 -1.81
C GLY A 65 -8.79 8.82 -2.08
N ASP A 66 -9.60 9.72 -2.68
CA ASP A 66 -9.16 11.09 -3.00
C ASP A 66 -9.24 12.00 -1.76
N LEU A 67 -8.06 12.31 -1.21
CA LEU A 67 -7.91 13.22 -0.09
C LEU A 67 -8.57 14.60 -0.31
N ARG A 68 -8.65 15.09 -1.54
CA ARG A 68 -9.23 16.41 -1.82
C ARG A 68 -10.72 16.43 -1.50
N THR A 69 -11.42 15.39 -1.91
CA THR A 69 -12.85 15.20 -1.63
C THR A 69 -13.09 15.10 -0.13
N VAL A 70 -12.32 14.25 0.56
CA VAL A 70 -12.43 14.07 2.01
C VAL A 70 -12.21 15.39 2.76
N ILE A 71 -11.19 16.17 2.38
CA ILE A 71 -10.92 17.49 2.98
C ILE A 71 -12.08 18.46 2.74
N GLN A 72 -12.67 18.44 1.55
CA GLN A 72 -13.80 19.31 1.20
C GLN A 72 -15.03 18.98 2.04
N GLU A 73 -15.38 17.69 2.16
CA GLU A 73 -16.50 17.22 2.97
C GLU A 73 -16.35 17.61 4.44
N LEU A 74 -15.15 17.41 5.02
CA LEU A 74 -14.86 17.79 6.39
C LEU A 74 -14.96 19.31 6.64
N ARG A 75 -14.64 20.14 5.63
CA ARG A 75 -14.81 21.60 5.71
C ARG A 75 -16.29 21.97 5.74
N GLU A 76 -17.08 21.40 4.84
CA GLU A 76 -18.52 21.66 4.76
C GLU A 76 -19.27 21.19 6.02
N GLU A 77 -18.88 20.05 6.58
CA GLU A 77 -19.40 19.57 7.86
C GLU A 77 -19.13 20.58 8.99
N ARG A 78 -17.89 21.11 9.06
CA ARG A 78 -17.51 22.10 10.08
C ARG A 78 -18.28 23.41 9.93
N ILE A 79 -18.50 23.87 8.70
CA ILE A 79 -19.31 25.07 8.43
C ILE A 79 -20.76 24.86 8.88
N ARG A 80 -21.37 23.71 8.56
CA ARG A 80 -22.73 23.36 9.03
C ARG A 80 -22.84 23.37 10.55
N LYS A 81 -21.87 22.75 11.24
CA LYS A 81 -21.87 22.69 12.72
C LYS A 81 -21.73 24.07 13.37
N LEU A 82 -21.06 25.01 12.71
CA LEU A 82 -20.89 26.39 13.21
C LEU A 82 -22.04 27.33 12.81
N GLY A 83 -22.75 27.04 11.71
CA GLY A 83 -23.85 27.85 11.18
C GLY A 83 -25.23 27.54 11.72
N GLY A 84 -25.37 26.54 12.61
CA GLY A 84 -26.64 26.24 13.29
C GLY A 84 -26.90 27.22 14.43
N ARG A 85 -27.52 28.36 14.13
CA ARG A 85 -28.14 29.26 15.09
C ARG A 85 -29.57 29.58 14.66
#